data_AF-A0A5C3NPQ4-F1
#
_entry.id   AF-A0A5C3NPQ4-F1
#
_cell.length_a   1.000
_cell.length_b   1.000
_cell.length_c   1.000
_cell.angle_alpha   90.00
_cell.angle_beta   90.00
_cell.angle_gamma   90.00
#
_symmetry.space_group_name_H-M   'P 1'
#
loop_
_entity.id
_entity.type
_entity.pdbx_description
1 polymer ?
#
loop_
_entity_poly.entity_id
_entity_poly.type
_entity_poly.pdbx_seq_one_letter_code
_entity_poly.pdbx_strand_id
1 'polypeptide(L)'
;LAYKILHSSTVLLPAWHTIVADLNLPPRVLPRDVRTRWNSTYQMLDVALKYREAVDDITGHKKYDLLEYALEDEEWKLAEQLRDLFFDATQFFSRSGTPNLVNVIPAMDHIDEQLAQIALDKKY
;
A
#
# COMPACT_ATOMS: atom_id res chain seq x y z
N LEU A 1 9.96 -2.09 0.78
CA LEU A 1 10.09 -1.11 1.88
C LEU A 1 9.67 -1.63 3.28
N ALA A 2 8.38 -1.85 3.57
CA ALA A 2 7.88 -2.15 4.93
C ALA A 2 8.62 -3.31 5.65
N TYR A 3 8.90 -4.40 4.93
CA TYR A 3 9.67 -5.52 5.47
C TYR A 3 11.09 -5.13 5.91
N LYS A 4 11.82 -4.36 5.09
CA LYS A 4 13.19 -3.89 5.40
C LYS A 4 13.20 -2.99 6.63
N ILE A 5 12.23 -2.07 6.74
CA ILE A 5 12.10 -1.18 7.91
C ILE A 5 11.87 -2.00 9.18
N LEU A 6 10.90 -2.91 9.17
CA LEU A 6 10.54 -3.73 10.34
C LEU A 6 11.67 -4.65 10.82
N HIS A 7 12.48 -5.20 9.91
CA HIS A 7 13.55 -6.14 10.25
C HIS A 7 14.90 -5.47 10.54
N SER A 8 15.01 -4.15 10.34
CA SER A 8 16.18 -3.37 10.74
C SER A 8 15.90 -2.60 12.03
N SER A 9 15.89 -3.35 13.13
CA SER A 9 15.53 -2.84 14.46
C SER A 9 16.47 -1.76 15.00
N THR A 10 17.71 -1.68 14.48
CA THR A 10 18.76 -0.79 14.99
C THR A 10 19.01 0.44 14.12
N VAL A 11 18.61 0.43 12.84
CA VAL A 11 18.93 1.52 11.90
C VAL A 11 17.66 2.10 11.29
N LEU A 12 16.89 1.29 10.56
CA LEU A 12 15.75 1.83 9.79
C LEU A 12 14.51 2.04 10.65
N LEU A 13 14.23 1.15 11.60
CA LEU A 13 13.06 1.30 12.47
C LEU A 13 13.15 2.55 13.37
N PRO A 14 14.29 2.83 14.04
CA PRO A 14 14.44 4.08 14.79
C PRO A 14 14.37 5.31 13.89
N ALA A 15 15.02 5.26 12.71
CA ALA A 15 14.97 6.37 11.75
C ALA A 15 13.55 6.68 11.28
N TRP A 16 12.76 5.65 10.97
CA TRP A 16 11.34 5.79 10.64
C TRP A 16 10.56 6.47 11.76
N HIS A 17 10.77 6.06 13.01
CA HIS A 17 10.08 6.69 14.15
C HIS A 17 10.46 8.16 14.33
N THR A 18 11.72 8.53 14.11
CA THR A 18 12.16 9.93 14.13
C THR A 18 11.47 10.74 13.04
N ILE A 19 11.47 10.26 11.79
CA ILE A 19 10.84 10.95 10.65
C ILE A 19 9.33 11.14 10.90
N VAL A 20 8.64 10.08 11.36
CA VAL A 20 7.21 10.14 11.67
C VAL A 20 6.92 11.15 12.79
N ALA A 21 7.79 11.25 13.80
CA ALA A 21 7.66 12.23 14.87
C ALA A 21 7.93 13.66 14.39
N ASP A 22 8.93 13.86 13.54
CA ASP A 22 9.29 15.16 12.96
C ASP A 22 8.17 15.71 12.07
N LEU A 23 7.47 14.81 11.35
CA LEU A 23 6.27 15.13 10.56
C LEU A 23 4.99 15.25 11.40
N ASN A 24 5.09 15.12 12.72
CA ASN A 24 3.97 15.20 13.66
C ASN A 24 2.83 14.21 13.35
N LEU A 25 3.17 13.06 12.77
CA LEU A 25 2.23 11.99 12.43
C LEU A 25 2.07 11.00 13.61
N PRO A 26 0.90 10.35 13.74
CA PRO A 26 0.72 9.33 14.77
C PRO A 26 1.76 8.20 14.61
N PRO A 27 2.37 7.73 15.71
CA PRO A 27 3.41 6.71 15.65
C PRO A 27 2.83 5.40 15.13
N ARG A 28 3.14 5.10 13.86
CA ARG A 28 2.68 3.90 13.15
C ARG A 28 3.75 3.44 12.18
N VAL A 29 3.86 2.13 12.01
CA VAL A 29 4.73 1.51 11.00
C VAL A 29 3.87 1.03 9.84
N LEU A 30 4.46 1.03 8.63
CA LEU A 30 3.83 0.47 7.45
C LEU A 30 3.45 -1.01 7.70
N PRO A 31 2.17 -1.38 7.54
CA PRO A 31 1.75 -2.77 7.60
C PRO A 31 2.47 -3.59 6.53
N ARG A 32 2.79 -4.84 6.85
CA ARG A 32 3.32 -5.77 5.87
C ARG A 32 2.18 -6.34 5.03
N ASP A 33 2.38 -6.39 3.71
CA ASP A 33 1.51 -7.15 2.84
C ASP A 33 1.67 -8.68 3.04
N VAL A 34 0.54 -9.39 3.13
CA VAL A 34 0.44 -10.81 3.45
C VAL A 34 -0.39 -11.51 2.38
N ARG A 35 0.26 -12.28 1.51
CA ARG A 35 -0.35 -12.96 0.35
C ARG A 35 -1.63 -13.75 0.65
N THR A 36 -1.75 -14.34 1.84
CA THR A 36 -2.91 -15.17 2.23
C THR A 36 -4.06 -14.36 2.85
N ARG A 37 -3.87 -13.07 3.09
CA ARG A 37 -4.87 -12.20 3.72
C ARG A 37 -5.42 -11.23 2.68
N TRP A 38 -6.63 -11.48 2.20
CA TRP A 38 -7.33 -10.71 1.17
C TRP A 38 -7.20 -9.17 1.30
N ASN A 39 -7.22 -8.64 2.52
CA ASN A 39 -7.21 -7.19 2.77
C ASN A 39 -5.82 -6.58 3.04
N SER A 40 -4.74 -7.36 3.04
CA SER A 40 -3.42 -6.83 3.47
C SER A 40 -2.86 -5.80 2.52
N THR A 41 -3.04 -5.98 1.20
CA THR A 41 -2.57 -5.03 0.19
C THR A 41 -3.25 -3.67 0.36
N TYR A 42 -4.57 -3.66 0.51
CA TYR A 42 -5.34 -2.45 0.83
C TYR A 42 -4.82 -1.78 2.11
N GLN A 43 -4.65 -2.54 3.19
CA GLN A 43 -4.19 -1.99 4.48
C GLN A 43 -2.79 -1.40 4.39
N MET A 44 -1.89 -2.03 3.61
CA MET A 44 -0.56 -1.50 3.36
C MET A 44 -0.62 -0.20 2.57
N LEU A 45 -1.37 -0.17 1.46
CA LEU A 45 -1.50 1.00 0.59
C LEU A 45 -2.15 2.19 1.30
N ASP A 46 -3.22 1.96 2.08
CA ASP A 46 -3.90 3.01 2.84
C ASP A 46 -2.96 3.69 3.84
N VAL A 47 -2.08 2.94 4.50
CA VAL A 47 -1.07 3.54 5.39
C VAL A 47 0.06 4.16 4.60
N ALA A 48 0.55 3.54 3.53
CA ALA A 48 1.61 4.10 2.70
C ALA A 48 1.22 5.47 2.14
N LEU A 49 -0.01 5.64 1.65
CA LEU A 49 -0.53 6.91 1.15
C LEU A 49 -0.67 7.97 2.25
N LYS A 50 -1.12 7.58 3.45
CA LYS A 50 -1.23 8.50 4.61
C LYS A 50 0.13 8.97 5.13
N TYR A 51 1.16 8.14 4.96
CA TYR A 51 2.52 8.39 5.42
C TYR A 51 3.47 8.65 4.23
N ARG A 52 2.92 9.14 3.10
CA ARG A 52 3.67 9.36 1.87
C ARG A 52 4.92 10.20 2.09
N GLU A 53 4.81 11.33 2.78
CA GLU A 53 5.94 12.21 3.09
C GLU A 53 7.04 11.50 3.89
N ALA A 54 6.66 10.66 4.86
CA ALA A 54 7.62 9.86 5.63
C ALA A 54 8.30 8.77 4.77
N VAL A 55 7.57 8.20 3.81
CA VAL A 55 8.10 7.24 2.84
C VAL A 55 9.09 7.91 1.89
N ASP A 56 8.74 9.08 1.37
CA ASP A 56 9.60 9.84 0.46
C ASP A 56 10.89 10.30 1.18
N ASP A 57 10.79 10.73 2.44
CA ASP A 57 11.96 11.15 3.23
C ASP A 57 12.91 9.98 3.54
N ILE A 58 12.38 8.85 4.04
CA ILE A 58 13.23 7.70 4.38
C ILE A 58 13.86 7.03 3.14
N THR A 59 13.20 7.09 1.99
CA THR A 59 13.72 6.52 0.73
C THR A 59 14.67 7.49 0.02
N GLY A 60 14.47 8.79 0.14
CA GLY A 60 15.34 9.84 -0.42
C GLY A 60 16.69 9.98 0.31
N HIS A 61 16.77 9.54 1.57
CA HIS A 61 18.02 9.50 2.30
C HIS A 61 18.98 8.41 1.80
N LYS A 62 20.01 8.82 1.04
CA LYS A 62 21.11 7.96 0.53
C LYS A 62 21.75 7.06 1.60
N LYS A 63 21.67 7.44 2.88
CA LYS A 63 22.23 6.69 4.02
C LYS A 63 21.57 5.33 4.23
N TYR A 64 20.30 5.17 3.85
CA TYR A 64 19.51 3.99 4.20
C TYR A 64 19.47 2.91 3.12
N ASP A 65 20.07 3.16 1.95
CA ASP A 65 20.06 2.24 0.81
C ASP A 65 18.63 1.78 0.44
N LEU A 66 17.69 2.74 0.51
CA LEU A 66 16.27 2.55 0.20
C LEU A 66 15.84 3.31 -1.06
N LEU A 67 16.80 3.88 -1.81
CA LEU A 67 16.53 4.66 -3.01
C LEU A 67 15.81 3.82 -4.09
N GLU A 68 16.05 2.51 -4.14
CA GLU A 68 15.34 1.57 -5.02
C GLU A 68 13.83 1.44 -4.72
N TYR A 69 13.37 1.94 -3.57
CA TYR A 69 11.96 1.94 -3.18
C TYR A 69 11.34 3.34 -3.19
N ALA A 70 12.07 4.36 -3.65
CA ALA A 70 11.49 5.68 -3.87
C ALA A 70 10.44 5.57 -4.98
N LEU A 71 9.26 6.13 -4.73
CA LEU A 71 8.15 6.10 -5.67
C LEU A 71 8.03 7.44 -6.37
N GLU A 72 7.82 7.41 -7.69
CA GLU A 72 7.53 8.60 -8.48
C GLU A 72 6.07 9.06 -8.30
N ASP A 73 5.76 10.30 -8.68
CA ASP A 73 4.40 10.86 -8.57
C ASP A 73 3.37 10.01 -9.31
N GLU A 74 3.74 9.43 -10.45
CA GLU A 74 2.94 8.52 -11.24
C GLU A 74 2.68 7.20 -10.52
N GLU A 75 3.70 6.65 -9.84
CA GLU A 75 3.56 5.41 -9.07
C GLU A 75 2.69 5.61 -7.83
N TRP A 76 2.74 6.79 -7.22
CA TRP A 76 1.82 7.18 -6.15
C TRP A 76 0.37 7.27 -6.62
N LYS A 77 0.10 7.79 -7.83
CA LYS A 77 -1.24 7.76 -8.42
C LYS A 77 -1.73 6.34 -8.67
N LEU A 78 -0.85 5.47 -9.17
CA LEU A 78 -1.17 4.06 -9.35
C LEU A 78 -1.46 3.35 -8.02
N ALA A 79 -0.71 3.68 -6.96
CA ALA A 79 -0.97 3.18 -5.61
C ALA A 79 -2.34 3.62 -5.06
N GLU A 80 -2.78 4.84 -5.38
CA GLU A 80 -4.12 5.34 -5.03
C GLU A 80 -5.22 4.57 -5.77
N GLN A 81 -5.10 4.40 -7.10
CA GLN A 81 -6.04 3.61 -7.90
C GLN A 81 -6.17 2.16 -7.38
N LEU A 82 -5.04 1.52 -7.06
CA LEU A 82 -5.04 0.17 -6.48
C LEU A 82 -5.71 0.14 -5.11
N ARG A 83 -5.45 1.13 -4.25
CA ARG A 83 -6.07 1.22 -2.92
C ARG A 83 -7.58 1.27 -3.03
N ASP A 84 -8.10 2.09 -3.94
CA ASP A 84 -9.54 2.27 -4.13
C ASP A 84 -10.19 0.99 -4.66
N LEU A 85 -9.60 0.33 -5.68
CA LEU A 85 -10.09 -0.95 -6.20
C LEU A 85 -10.19 -2.02 -5.09
N PHE A 86 -9.14 -2.18 -4.29
CA PHE A 86 -9.14 -3.18 -3.22
C PHE A 86 -10.06 -2.79 -2.06
N PHE A 87 -10.27 -1.49 -1.81
CA PHE A 87 -11.26 -1.03 -0.84
C PHE A 87 -12.67 -1.41 -1.29
N ASP A 88 -13.03 -1.15 -2.55
CA ASP A 88 -14.33 -1.47 -3.11
C ASP A 88 -14.59 -2.98 -3.10
N ALA A 89 -13.58 -3.79 -3.48
CA ALA A 89 -13.65 -5.24 -3.37
C ALA A 89 -13.86 -5.68 -1.91
N THR A 90 -13.12 -5.10 -0.96
CA THR A 90 -13.28 -5.41 0.48
C THR A 90 -14.68 -5.08 0.97
N GLN A 91 -15.21 -3.89 0.62
CA GLN A 91 -16.55 -3.47 0.97
C GLN A 91 -17.61 -4.39 0.37
N PHE A 92 -17.45 -4.78 -0.91
CA PHE A 92 -18.35 -5.68 -1.60
C PHE A 92 -18.47 -7.04 -0.88
N PHE A 93 -17.34 -7.68 -0.57
CA PHE A 93 -17.35 -8.98 0.11
C PHE A 93 -17.69 -8.91 1.60
N SER A 94 -17.57 -7.74 2.23
CA SER A 94 -17.94 -7.53 3.64
C SER A 94 -19.44 -7.33 3.87
N ARG A 95 -20.25 -7.21 2.81
CA ARG A 95 -21.71 -7.08 2.91
C ARG A 95 -22.30 -8.32 3.56
N SER A 96 -22.82 -8.18 4.77
CA SER A 96 -23.57 -9.23 5.47
C SER A 96 -25.02 -9.23 4.98
N GLY A 97 -25.39 -10.15 4.09
CA GLY A 97 -26.79 -10.31 3.66
C GLY A 97 -26.99 -10.90 2.26
N THR A 98 -25.95 -10.91 1.42
CA THR A 98 -25.99 -11.52 0.08
C THR A 98 -25.19 -12.82 0.06
N PRO A 99 -25.63 -13.87 -0.67
CA PRO A 99 -24.80 -15.05 -0.92
C PRO A 99 -23.54 -14.65 -1.69
N ASN A 100 -22.44 -14.41 -0.97
CA ASN A 100 -21.22 -13.90 -1.59
C ASN A 100 -20.56 -14.93 -2.51
N LEU A 101 -20.81 -16.24 -2.31
CA LEU A 101 -20.18 -17.32 -3.09
C LEU A 101 -20.49 -17.24 -4.59
N VAL A 102 -21.73 -16.93 -4.97
CA VAL A 102 -22.14 -16.84 -6.38
C VAL A 102 -21.53 -15.61 -7.05
N ASN A 103 -21.26 -14.57 -6.27
CA ASN A 103 -20.72 -13.30 -6.75
C ASN A 103 -19.19 -13.27 -6.76
N VAL A 104 -18.50 -14.30 -6.26
CA VAL A 104 -17.03 -14.34 -6.24
C VAL A 104 -16.46 -14.32 -7.66
N ILE A 105 -16.94 -15.20 -8.54
CA ILE A 105 -16.39 -15.30 -9.91
C ILE A 105 -16.57 -13.98 -10.67
N PRO A 106 -17.79 -13.39 -10.77
CA PRO A 106 -17.97 -12.12 -11.46
C PRO A 106 -17.18 -10.96 -10.83
N ALA A 107 -17.04 -10.92 -9.50
CA ALA A 107 -16.26 -9.89 -8.84
C ALA A 107 -14.76 -10.05 -9.11
N MET A 108 -14.25 -11.29 -9.17
CA MET A 108 -12.87 -11.56 -9.54
C MET A 108 -12.59 -11.18 -11.00
N ASP A 109 -13.49 -11.50 -11.92
CA ASP A 109 -13.38 -11.11 -13.33
C ASP A 109 -13.34 -9.57 -13.46
N HIS A 110 -14.21 -8.87 -12.73
CA HIS A 110 -14.22 -7.41 -12.71
C HIS A 110 -12.92 -6.81 -12.14
N ILE A 111 -12.40 -7.37 -11.05
CA ILE A 111 -11.13 -6.93 -10.47
C ILE A 111 -9.99 -7.14 -11.47
N ASP A 112 -9.94 -8.28 -12.16
CA ASP A 112 -8.91 -8.58 -13.17
C ASP A 112 -8.97 -7.59 -14.34
N GLU A 113 -10.17 -7.29 -14.84
CA GLU A 113 -10.38 -6.27 -15.88
C GLU A 113 -9.91 -4.88 -15.43
N GLN A 114 -10.23 -4.47 -14.21
CA GLN A 114 -9.79 -3.18 -13.65
C GLN A 114 -8.26 -3.14 -13.48
N LEU A 115 -7.65 -4.22 -12.99
CA LEU A 115 -6.19 -4.32 -12.89
C LEU A 115 -5.51 -4.24 -14.27
N ALA A 116 -6.07 -4.89 -15.29
CA ALA A 116 -5.58 -4.81 -16.65
C ALA A 116 -5.68 -3.38 -17.20
N GLN A 117 -6.76 -2.66 -16.91
CA GLN A 117 -6.91 -1.25 -17.28
C GLN A 117 -5.88 -0.35 -16.58
N ILE A 118 -5.71 -0.50 -15.26
CA ILE A 118 -4.69 0.24 -14.48
C ILE A 118 -3.28 -0.04 -15.03
N ALA A 119 -3.01 -1.30 -15.41
CA ALA A 119 -1.73 -1.66 -16.02
C ALA A 119 -1.54 -1.06 -17.43
N LEU A 120 -2.62 -0.81 -18.18
CA LEU A 120 -2.58 -0.20 -19.51
C LEU A 120 -2.62 1.33 -19.47
N ASP A 121 -3.06 1.94 -18.38
CA ASP A 121 -3.04 3.39 -18.13
C ASP A 121 -1.62 3.95 -17.96
N LYS A 122 -0.62 3.07 -18.12
CA LYS A 122 0.78 3.41 -18.39
C LYS A 122 0.91 4.14 -19.74
N LYS A 123 0.56 5.42 -19.74
CA LYS A 123 1.22 6.39 -20.60
C LYS A 123 2.67 6.51 -20.10
N TYR A 124 3.52 5.62 -20.62
CA TYR A 124 4.97 5.83 -20.67
C TYR A 124 5.30 6.85 -21.76
#